data_AF-A0A358Q443-F1
#
_entry.id   AF-A0A358Q443-F1
#
_cell.length_a   1.000
_cell.length_b   1.000
_cell.length_c   1.000
_cell.angle_alpha   90.00
_cell.angle_beta   90.00
_cell.angle_gamma   90.00
#
_symmetry.space_group_name_H-M   'P 1'
#
loop_
_entity.id
_entity.type
_entity.pdbx_description
1 polymer ?
#
loop_
_entity_poly.entity_id
_entity_poly.type
_entity_poly.pdbx_seq_one_letter_code
_entity_poly.pdbx_strand_id
1 'polypeptide(L)'
;MNNPLLLITNKHVENCGTPPSITNEDPDKYLGYFENIHGEQWIFIYDRKSKNAKLYGGDVGWDNAFEVQNGQVKGLILDEVEKMWLETCWKASNYFSES
;
A
#
# COMPACT_ATOMS: atom_id res chain seq x y z
N MET A 1 29.19 2.11 5.46
CA MET A 1 27.97 1.30 5.29
C MET A 1 26.86 2.28 4.92
N ASN A 2 26.18 2.11 3.78
CA ASN A 2 25.01 2.93 3.45
C ASN A 2 23.80 2.02 3.20
N ASN A 3 23.08 1.77 4.28
CA ASN A 3 21.66 1.42 4.29
C ASN A 3 20.97 2.58 5.06
N PRO A 4 19.64 2.74 5.05
CA PRO A 4 18.63 2.36 4.08
C PRO A 4 18.09 3.62 3.34
N LEU A 5 17.46 3.51 2.17
CA LEU A 5 16.80 4.67 1.54
C LEU A 5 15.53 5.10 2.33
N LEU A 6 14.78 4.13 2.87
CA LEU A 6 13.77 4.28 3.91
C LEU A 6 13.53 2.87 4.49
N LEU A 7 13.43 2.74 5.82
CA LEU A 7 13.12 1.48 6.50
C LEU A 7 11.83 1.65 7.29
N ILE A 8 10.85 0.80 7.00
CA ILE A 8 9.57 0.74 7.70
C ILE A 8 9.52 -0.59 8.44
N THR A 9 9.27 -0.54 9.74
CA THR A 9 9.12 -1.73 10.59
C THR A 9 7.64 -2.00 10.84
N ASN A 10 7.25 -3.26 10.90
CA ASN A 10 5.91 -3.66 11.31
C ASN A 10 5.64 -3.24 12.77
N LYS A 11 4.51 -2.58 13.01
CA LYS A 11 4.05 -2.13 14.33
C LYS A 11 2.96 -3.04 14.92
N HIS A 12 2.47 -3.99 14.13
CA HIS A 12 1.43 -4.93 14.56
C HIS A 12 2.05 -6.22 15.15
N VAL A 13 1.28 -6.89 16.00
CA VAL A 13 1.67 -8.15 16.66
C VAL A 13 1.86 -9.29 15.65
N GLU A 14 2.62 -10.32 16.01
CA GLU A 14 2.93 -11.47 15.13
C GLU A 14 1.68 -12.18 14.57
N ASN A 15 0.56 -12.11 15.28
CA ASN A 15 -0.71 -12.70 14.82
C ASN A 15 -1.36 -11.96 13.64
N CYS A 16 -0.84 -10.80 13.23
CA CYS A 16 -1.30 -10.04 12.06
C CYS A 16 -0.67 -10.54 10.74
N GLY A 17 -0.11 -11.75 10.72
CA GLY A 17 0.47 -12.34 9.51
C GLY A 17 1.88 -11.85 9.22
N THR A 18 2.46 -12.33 8.11
CA THR A 18 3.83 -12.00 7.72
C THR A 18 3.84 -10.73 6.87
N PRO A 19 4.47 -9.63 7.33
CA PRO A 19 4.61 -8.42 6.51
C PRO A 19 5.24 -8.75 5.15
N PRO A 20 4.65 -8.27 4.03
CA PRO A 20 5.21 -8.54 2.72
C PRO A 20 6.59 -7.91 2.58
N SER A 21 7.53 -8.63 1.95
CA SER A 21 8.83 -8.07 1.58
C SER A 21 8.67 -7.22 0.32
N ILE A 22 8.65 -5.90 0.49
CA ILE A 22 8.41 -4.93 -0.59
C ILE A 22 9.62 -4.01 -0.72
N THR A 23 10.14 -3.88 -1.95
CA THR A 23 11.21 -2.96 -2.31
C THR A 23 10.80 -2.11 -3.52
N ASN A 24 11.42 -0.95 -3.68
CA ASN A 24 11.22 -0.05 -4.84
C ASN A 24 12.22 -0.33 -5.98
N GLU A 25 12.80 -1.53 -6.01
CA GLU A 25 13.80 -1.92 -7.01
C GLU A 25 13.19 -2.14 -8.40
N ASP A 26 11.89 -2.49 -8.45
CA ASP A 26 11.14 -2.65 -9.69
C ASP A 26 10.58 -1.28 -10.15
N PRO A 27 11.11 -0.68 -11.23
CA PRO A 27 10.69 0.64 -11.69
C PRO A 27 9.25 0.66 -12.22
N ASP A 28 8.66 -0.50 -12.51
CA ASP A 28 7.27 -0.60 -12.96
C ASP A 28 6.28 -0.62 -11.78
N LYS A 29 6.77 -0.61 -10.54
CA LYS A 29 5.93 -0.55 -9.34
C LYS A 29 5.93 0.85 -8.75
N TYR A 30 4.73 1.40 -8.56
CA TYR A 30 4.52 2.54 -7.69
C TYR A 30 4.16 2.04 -6.29
N LEU A 31 4.77 2.63 -5.27
CA LEU A 31 4.58 2.27 -3.87
C LEU A 31 4.06 3.47 -3.08
N GLY A 32 3.04 3.24 -2.28
CA GLY A 32 2.58 4.17 -1.26
C GLY A 32 2.66 3.51 0.11
N TYR A 33 3.18 4.22 1.10
CA TYR A 33 3.07 3.84 2.51
C TYR A 33 2.26 4.89 3.25
N PHE A 34 1.44 4.44 4.19
CA PHE A 34 0.71 5.30 5.10
C PHE A 34 0.66 4.67 6.49
N GLU A 35 0.72 5.53 7.48
CA GLU A 35 0.50 5.19 8.87
C GLU A 35 -0.37 6.27 9.50
N ASN A 36 -1.47 5.89 10.13
CA ASN A 36 -2.32 6.84 10.84
C ASN A 36 -1.87 7.06 12.30
N ILE A 37 -2.57 7.93 13.02
CA ILE A 37 -2.25 8.27 14.41
C ILE A 37 -2.44 7.09 15.40
N HIS A 38 -3.13 6.03 14.98
CA HIS A 38 -3.37 4.83 15.75
C HIS A 38 -2.28 3.77 15.52
N GLY A 39 -1.34 4.02 14.61
CA GLY A 39 -0.27 3.11 14.24
C GLY A 39 -0.67 2.07 13.20
N GLU A 40 -1.85 2.21 12.59
CA GLU A 40 -2.33 1.31 11.53
C GLU A 40 -1.52 1.57 10.26
N GLN A 41 -0.92 0.50 9.73
CA GLN A 41 0.00 0.58 8.59
C GLN A 41 -0.65 0.05 7.32
N TRP A 42 -0.53 0.83 6.24
CA TRP A 42 -1.04 0.50 4.92
C TRP A 42 0.06 0.58 3.86
N ILE A 43 0.08 -0.39 2.94
CA ILE A 43 0.98 -0.41 1.79
C ILE A 43 0.19 -0.57 0.51
N PHE A 44 0.25 0.44 -0.35
CA PHE A 44 -0.30 0.42 -1.69
C PHE A 44 0.78 0.05 -2.71
N ILE A 45 0.47 -0.86 -3.62
CA ILE A 45 1.33 -1.21 -4.75
C ILE A 45 0.51 -1.13 -6.03
N TYR A 46 0.98 -0.36 -7.00
CA TYR A 46 0.47 -0.37 -8.37
C TYR A 46 1.52 -0.93 -9.31
N ASP A 47 1.19 -2.00 -10.03
CA ASP A 47 2.03 -2.61 -11.05
C ASP A 47 1.60 -2.07 -12.43
N ARG A 48 2.49 -1.29 -13.07
CA ARG A 48 2.21 -0.65 -14.36
C ARG A 48 2.11 -1.64 -15.53
N LYS A 49 2.78 -2.79 -15.44
CA LYS A 49 2.75 -3.82 -16.49
C LYS A 49 1.40 -4.51 -16.53
N SER A 50 0.93 -4.95 -15.35
CA SER A 50 -0.35 -5.66 -15.22
C SER A 50 -1.55 -4.73 -15.07
N LYS A 51 -1.32 -3.43 -14.80
CA LYS A 51 -2.33 -2.42 -14.48
C LYS A 51 -3.19 -2.79 -13.28
N ASN A 52 -2.61 -3.52 -12.34
CA ASN A 52 -3.28 -3.99 -11.13
C ASN A 52 -2.73 -3.28 -9.90
N ALA A 53 -3.64 -2.98 -8.97
CA ALA A 53 -3.33 -2.33 -7.72
C ALA A 53 -3.69 -3.23 -6.54
N LYS A 54 -2.82 -3.26 -5.54
CA LYS A 54 -3.00 -4.03 -4.31
C LYS A 54 -2.82 -3.13 -3.09
N LEU A 55 -3.60 -3.41 -2.05
CA LEU A 55 -3.48 -2.81 -0.73
C LEU A 55 -3.19 -3.91 0.29
N TYR A 56 -2.20 -3.68 1.15
CA TYR A 56 -1.87 -4.52 2.30
C TYR A 56 -2.06 -3.69 3.56
N GLY A 57 -2.54 -4.30 4.64
CA GLY A 57 -2.73 -3.62 5.91
C GLY A 57 -2.42 -4.50 7.11
N GLY A 58 -1.85 -3.90 8.15
CA GLY A 58 -1.52 -4.60 9.38
C GLY A 58 -2.74 -5.11 10.15
N ASP A 59 -3.81 -4.33 10.25
CA ASP A 59 -5.01 -4.72 11.01
C ASP A 59 -5.88 -5.76 10.32
N VAL A 60 -5.72 -5.90 9.02
CA VAL A 60 -6.46 -6.87 8.20
C VAL A 60 -5.63 -8.09 7.82
N GLY A 61 -4.45 -8.20 8.42
CA GLY A 61 -3.50 -9.27 8.17
C GLY A 61 -2.66 -9.00 6.92
N TRP A 62 -1.34 -8.99 7.10
CA TRP A 62 -0.38 -8.74 6.04
C TRP A 62 -0.41 -9.77 4.90
N ASP A 63 -0.85 -10.99 5.18
CA ASP A 63 -0.88 -12.09 4.21
C ASP A 63 -1.96 -11.91 3.13
N ASN A 64 -2.93 -11.01 3.36
CA ASN A 64 -4.05 -10.78 2.46
C ASN A 64 -3.86 -9.47 1.68
N ALA A 65 -3.60 -9.59 0.38
CA ALA A 65 -3.64 -8.46 -0.53
C ALA A 65 -5.07 -8.17 -0.97
N PHE A 66 -5.51 -6.93 -0.82
CA PHE A 66 -6.80 -6.47 -1.33
C PHE A 66 -6.64 -5.85 -2.71
N GLU A 67 -7.51 -6.20 -3.66
CA GLU A 67 -7.53 -5.52 -4.95
C GLU A 67 -8.09 -4.10 -4.82
N VAL A 68 -7.36 -3.13 -5.38
CA VAL A 68 -7.80 -1.74 -5.45
C VAL A 68 -8.32 -1.46 -6.86
N GLN A 69 -9.54 -0.94 -6.95
CA GLN A 69 -10.17 -0.55 -8.21
C GLN A 69 -10.73 0.87 -8.06
N ASN A 70 -10.36 1.77 -8.97
CA ASN A 70 -10.80 3.18 -8.93
C ASN A 70 -10.53 3.88 -7.58
N GLY A 71 -9.41 3.54 -6.92
CA GLY A 71 -9.04 4.11 -5.61
C GLY A 71 -9.82 3.55 -4.43
N GLN A 72 -10.52 2.42 -4.60
CA GLN A 72 -11.35 1.81 -3.55
C GLN A 72 -11.09 0.31 -3.42
N VAL A 73 -11.38 -0.24 -2.25
CA VAL A 73 -11.31 -1.67 -1.94
C VAL A 73 -12.69 -2.17 -1.52
N LYS A 74 -13.17 -3.26 -2.13
CA LYS A 74 -14.44 -3.88 -1.76
C LYS A 74 -14.28 -4.70 -0.48
N GLY A 75 -15.20 -4.51 0.47
CA GLY A 75 -15.26 -5.31 1.70
C GLY A 75 -14.28 -4.87 2.78
N LEU A 76 -13.55 -3.77 2.56
CA LEU A 76 -12.66 -3.16 3.54
C LEU A 76 -13.26 -1.84 4.02
N ILE A 77 -13.30 -1.66 5.34
CA ILE A 77 -13.71 -0.39 5.95
C ILE A 77 -12.44 0.42 6.19
N LEU A 78 -12.38 1.59 5.57
CA LEU A 78 -11.33 2.58 5.75
C LEU A 78 -11.96 3.87 6.31
N ASP A 79 -11.23 4.58 7.15
CA ASP A 79 -11.60 5.92 7.60
C ASP A 79 -11.48 6.96 6.48
N GLU A 80 -11.80 8.22 6.77
CA GLU A 80 -11.76 9.29 5.77
C GLU A 80 -10.34 9.57 5.25
N VAL A 81 -9.33 9.54 6.13
CA VAL A 81 -7.94 9.88 5.80
C VAL A 81 -7.31 8.74 4.99
N GLU A 82 -7.56 7.50 5.38
CA GLU A 82 -7.14 6.29 4.67
C GLU A 82 -7.71 6.23 3.25
N LYS A 83 -9.01 6.54 3.10
CA LYS A 83 -9.65 6.63 1.78
C LYS A 83 -9.00 7.71 0.92
N MET A 84 -8.81 8.90 1.50
CA MET A 84 -8.19 10.02 0.78
C MET A 84 -6.77 9.69 0.32
N TRP A 85 -5.99 9.06 1.19
CA TRP A 85 -4.65 8.58 0.85
C TRP A 85 -4.68 7.54 -0.27
N LEU A 86 -5.55 6.53 -0.17
CA LEU A 86 -5.68 5.48 -1.19
C LEU A 86 -6.10 6.04 -2.55
N GLU A 87 -7.08 6.92 -2.59
CA GLU A 87 -7.52 7.61 -3.82
C GLU A 87 -6.39 8.44 -4.43
N THR A 88 -5.59 9.09 -3.58
CA THR A 88 -4.44 9.88 -4.01
C THR A 88 -3.36 8.98 -4.61
N CYS A 89 -3.02 7.87 -3.97
CA CYS A 89 -2.10 6.87 -4.50
C CYS A 89 -2.57 6.32 -5.85
N TRP A 90 -3.87 6.00 -5.98
CA TRP A 90 -4.46 5.54 -7.23
C TRP A 90 -4.34 6.57 -8.37
N LYS A 91 -4.63 7.84 -8.09
CA LYS A 91 -4.50 8.93 -9.08
C LYS A 91 -3.03 9.15 -9.45
N ALA A 92 -2.14 9.20 -8.46
CA ALA A 92 -0.71 9.41 -8.66
C ALA A 92 -0.04 8.27 -9.44
N SER A 93 -0.45 7.02 -9.20
CA SER A 93 0.09 5.86 -9.93
C SER A 93 -0.36 5.85 -11.39
N ASN A 94 -1.57 6.32 -11.67
CA ASN A 94 -2.17 6.34 -13.01
C ASN A 94 -1.88 7.59 -13.85
N TYR A 95 -1.36 8.68 -13.25
CA TYR A 95 -1.14 9.97 -13.93
C TYR A 95 -0.38 9.87 -15.27
N PHE A 96 0.56 8.91 -15.41
CA PHE A 96 1.30 8.67 -16.66
C PHE A 96 0.51 7.97 -17.77
N SER A 97 -0.71 7.51 -17.51
CA SER A 97 -1.55 6.77 -18.46
C SER A 97 -2.52 7.68 -19.23
N GLU A 98 -2.68 8.93 -18.80
CA GLU A 98 -3.60 9.92 -19.39
C GLU A 98 -2.87 11.07 -20.10
N SER A 99 -1.54 10.96 -20.31
CA SER A 99 -0.70 11.97 -20.97
C SER A 99 -0.50 11.71 -22.46
#